data_AF-A0A7Z9LNS9-F1
#
_entry.id   AF-A0A7Z9LNS9-F1
#
_cell.length_a   1.000
_cell.length_b   1.000
_cell.length_c   1.000
_cell.angle_alpha   90.00
_cell.angle_beta   90.00
_cell.angle_gamma   90.00
#
_symmetry.space_group_name_H-M   'P 1'
#
loop_
_entity.id
_entity.type
_entity.pdbx_description
1 polymer ?
#
loop_
_entity_poly.entity_id
_entity_poly.type
_entity_poly.pdbx_seq_one_letter_code
_entity_poly.pdbx_strand_id
1 'polypeptide(L)'
;MTHGVITHLLFIEEKITKAAATNFLLFHVLLGLCLSKNIMLLVANGWVPSLLTLLVLAGGILLIWIQFPFARRFADVPLVLLFIIAGAVSWWTRHVGPPGDAVQRLVIKQPEDARYIIRGKVERPDVLLYGDEYMQFQLRVREIEVDGSLYQVDGGVLVRWSEPNRALVHGEEVTIEAGMLPTIQRINQGVHGIEEYYRLQGIHSSVRIRGPGVVEHVSQSPFWSVRGWASRIRQDLAEWLVESGTAHILAVSGVQQVYRTDYGGSIRVSREDGKLKISGAREVKNIAIR
;
A
#
# COMPACT_ATOMS: atom_id res chain seq x y z
N MET A 1 -17.28 19.24 67.29
CA MET A 1 -16.25 18.79 66.31
C MET A 1 -16.79 17.87 65.21
N THR A 2 -18.05 17.43 65.25
CA THR A 2 -18.64 16.49 64.27
C THR A 2 -19.21 17.14 63.00
N HIS A 3 -19.55 18.44 63.02
CA HIS A 3 -20.08 19.13 61.83
C HIS A 3 -19.05 19.45 60.73
N GLY A 4 -17.76 19.63 61.09
CA GLY A 4 -16.71 19.94 60.11
C GLY A 4 -16.26 18.75 59.26
N VAL A 5 -16.44 17.51 59.76
CA VAL A 5 -16.03 16.29 59.05
C VAL A 5 -17.05 15.92 57.96
N ILE A 6 -18.34 16.14 58.22
CA ILE A 6 -19.44 15.84 57.28
C ILE A 6 -19.39 16.77 56.06
N THR A 7 -19.09 18.06 56.28
CA THR A 7 -18.96 19.04 55.18
C THR A 7 -17.74 18.77 54.30
N HIS A 8 -16.62 18.31 54.87
CA HIS A 8 -15.45 17.91 54.10
C HIS A 8 -15.67 16.65 53.25
N LEU A 9 -16.42 15.66 53.74
CA LEU A 9 -16.75 14.44 52.99
C LEU A 9 -17.67 14.73 51.79
N LEU A 10 -18.68 15.57 51.96
CA LEU A 10 -19.59 15.97 50.87
C LEU A 10 -18.85 16.74 49.75
N PHE A 11 -17.88 17.59 50.13
CA PHE A 11 -17.10 18.37 49.15
C PHE A 11 -16.13 17.48 48.33
N ILE A 12 -15.63 16.39 48.93
CA ILE A 12 -14.79 15.41 48.24
C ILE A 12 -15.63 14.58 47.26
N GLU A 13 -16.84 14.16 47.64
CA GLU A 13 -17.76 13.46 46.74
C GLU A 13 -18.17 14.32 45.54
N GLU A 14 -18.44 15.61 45.74
CA GLU A 14 -18.83 16.51 44.66
C GLU A 14 -17.68 16.76 43.66
N LYS A 15 -16.45 16.89 44.14
CA LYS A 15 -15.27 17.02 43.26
C LYS A 15 -14.98 15.74 42.47
N ILE A 16 -15.11 14.58 43.11
CA ILE A 16 -14.89 13.28 42.44
C ILE A 16 -15.95 13.04 41.37
N THR A 17 -17.22 13.35 41.64
CA THR A 17 -18.32 13.18 40.67
C THR A 17 -18.19 14.14 39.48
N LYS A 18 -17.80 15.41 39.71
CA LYS A 18 -17.55 16.36 38.62
C LYS A 18 -16.34 15.96 37.75
N ALA A 19 -15.25 15.52 38.36
CA ALA A 19 -14.08 15.03 37.62
C ALA A 19 -14.40 13.78 36.79
N ALA A 20 -15.17 12.84 37.37
CA ALA A 20 -15.63 11.65 36.66
C ALA A 20 -16.56 11.98 35.49
N ALA A 21 -17.50 12.92 35.66
CA ALA A 21 -18.38 13.38 34.59
C ALA A 21 -17.62 14.07 33.44
N THR A 22 -16.58 14.83 33.77
CA THR A 22 -15.75 15.53 32.77
C THR A 22 -14.90 14.55 31.97
N ASN A 23 -14.26 13.59 32.65
CA ASN A 23 -13.50 12.52 31.99
C ASN A 23 -14.41 11.62 31.13
N PHE A 24 -15.65 11.40 31.57
CA PHE A 24 -16.65 10.63 30.84
C PHE A 24 -17.07 11.32 29.54
N LEU A 25 -17.32 12.64 29.58
CA LEU A 25 -17.66 13.42 28.40
C LEU A 25 -16.49 13.47 27.40
N LEU A 26 -15.27 13.71 27.89
CA LEU A 26 -14.06 13.75 27.07
C LEU A 26 -13.83 12.39 26.38
N PHE A 27 -14.05 11.29 27.10
CA PHE A 27 -13.95 9.94 26.56
C PHE A 27 -14.96 9.68 25.43
N HIS A 28 -16.23 10.07 25.60
CA HIS A 28 -17.24 9.89 24.55
C HIS A 28 -16.94 10.72 23.30
N VAL A 29 -16.42 11.94 23.48
CA VAL A 29 -15.99 12.79 22.37
C VAL A 29 -14.80 12.17 21.63
N LEU A 30 -13.79 11.68 22.35
CA LEU A 30 -12.63 11.02 21.73
C LEU A 30 -13.00 9.70 21.04
N LEU A 31 -13.88 8.90 21.63
CA LEU A 31 -14.38 7.67 21.02
C LEU A 31 -15.18 7.97 19.75
N GLY A 32 -16.06 8.98 19.79
CA GLY A 32 -16.81 9.46 18.62
C GLY A 32 -15.90 9.98 17.50
N LEU A 33 -14.84 10.72 17.84
CA LEU A 33 -13.84 11.21 16.88
C LEU A 33 -13.00 10.06 16.30
N CYS A 34 -12.60 9.07 17.10
CA CYS A 34 -11.89 7.89 16.61
C CYS A 34 -12.77 7.01 15.71
N LEU A 35 -14.03 6.79 16.09
CA LEU A 35 -14.97 6.00 15.29
C LEU A 35 -15.30 6.72 13.97
N SER A 36 -15.59 8.02 14.01
CA SER A 36 -15.87 8.80 12.78
C SER A 36 -14.68 8.84 11.83
N LYS A 37 -13.44 9.00 12.35
CA LYS A 37 -12.23 9.00 11.53
C LYS A 37 -11.94 7.62 10.91
N ASN A 38 -12.14 6.54 11.65
CA ASN A 38 -11.97 5.17 11.13
C ASN A 38 -13.07 4.81 10.11
N ILE A 39 -14.31 5.22 10.34
CA ILE A 39 -15.41 5.05 9.39
C ILE A 39 -15.14 5.85 8.12
N MET A 40 -14.68 7.10 8.21
CA MET A 40 -14.28 7.90 7.04
C MET A 40 -13.12 7.26 6.27
N LEU A 41 -12.12 6.68 6.95
CA LEU A 41 -11.02 5.96 6.31
C LEU A 41 -11.48 4.67 5.62
N LEU A 42 -12.44 3.96 6.19
CA LEU A 42 -13.05 2.77 5.58
C LEU A 42 -13.86 3.13 4.33
N VAL A 43 -14.69 4.18 4.42
CA VAL A 43 -15.48 4.70 3.29
C VAL A 43 -14.59 5.24 2.18
N ALA A 44 -13.53 5.99 2.53
CA ALA A 44 -12.58 6.53 1.54
C ALA A 44 -11.80 5.44 0.79
N ASN A 45 -11.66 4.24 1.37
CA ASN A 45 -11.06 3.08 0.72
C ASN A 45 -12.09 2.20 -0.02
N GLY A 46 -13.36 2.64 -0.13
CA GLY A 46 -14.41 1.89 -0.82
C GLY A 46 -14.92 0.65 -0.06
N TRP A 47 -14.56 0.49 1.21
CA TRP A 47 -15.04 -0.60 2.05
C TRP A 47 -16.36 -0.21 2.68
N VAL A 48 -17.46 -0.75 2.15
CA VAL A 48 -18.77 -0.70 2.81
C VAL A 48 -18.69 -1.65 4.01
N PRO A 49 -18.82 -1.15 5.27
CA PRO A 49 -18.80 -2.03 6.43
C PRO A 49 -19.94 -3.04 6.28
N SER A 50 -19.60 -4.33 6.39
CA SER A 50 -20.61 -5.38 6.31
C SER A 50 -21.60 -5.23 7.47
N LEU A 51 -22.84 -5.68 7.28
CA LEU A 51 -23.87 -5.70 8.32
C LEU A 51 -23.33 -6.30 9.64
N LEU A 52 -22.45 -7.29 9.52
CA LEU A 52 -21.81 -7.98 10.64
C LEU A 52 -20.88 -7.04 11.44
N THR A 53 -20.15 -6.15 10.78
CA THR A 53 -19.33 -5.12 11.44
C THR A 53 -20.18 -4.13 12.23
N LEU A 54 -21.32 -3.72 11.66
CA LEU A 54 -22.27 -2.82 12.32
C LEU A 54 -22.93 -3.49 13.54
N LEU A 55 -23.29 -4.77 13.43
CA LEU A 55 -23.85 -5.54 14.53
C LEU A 55 -22.86 -5.76 15.67
N VAL A 56 -21.57 -5.99 15.37
CA VAL A 56 -20.51 -6.11 16.39
C VAL A 56 -20.29 -4.79 17.14
N LEU A 57 -20.29 -3.66 16.42
CA LEU A 57 -20.20 -2.33 17.04
C LEU A 57 -21.42 -2.04 17.92
N ALA A 58 -22.63 -2.31 17.43
CA ALA A 58 -23.87 -2.11 18.17
C ALA A 58 -23.92 -3.00 19.43
N GLY A 59 -23.53 -4.27 19.31
CA GLY A 59 -23.43 -5.20 20.45
C GLY A 59 -22.40 -4.75 21.49
N GLY A 60 -21.25 -4.23 21.05
CA GLY A 60 -20.23 -3.65 21.92
C GLY A 60 -20.74 -2.45 22.72
N ILE A 61 -21.45 -1.52 22.06
CA ILE A 61 -22.06 -0.35 22.70
C ILE A 61 -23.13 -0.80 23.71
N LEU A 62 -23.98 -1.77 23.34
CA LEU A 62 -25.03 -2.29 24.22
C LEU A 62 -24.45 -2.97 25.48
N LEU A 63 -23.38 -3.75 25.35
CA LEU A 63 -22.70 -4.40 26.46
C LEU A 63 -22.05 -3.39 27.42
N ILE A 64 -21.46 -2.30 26.88
CA ILE A 64 -20.94 -1.19 27.68
C ILE A 64 -22.06 -0.49 28.45
N TRP A 65 -23.22 -0.31 27.82
CA TRP A 65 -24.41 0.30 28.43
C TRP A 65 -25.02 -0.55 29.55
N ILE A 66 -25.06 -1.86 29.38
CA ILE A 66 -25.63 -2.81 30.36
C ILE A 66 -24.73 -2.97 31.60
N GLN A 67 -23.41 -2.85 31.47
CA GLN A 67 -22.45 -3.00 32.58
C GLN A 67 -22.36 -1.77 33.52
N PHE A 68 -23.01 -0.66 33.16
CA PHE A 68 -22.86 0.64 33.80
C PHE A 68 -23.18 0.73 35.31
N PRO A 69 -24.16 -0.01 35.88
CA PRO A 69 -24.44 0.09 37.32
C PRO A 69 -23.48 -0.73 38.21
N PHE A 70 -22.76 -1.72 37.67
CA PHE A 70 -21.96 -2.67 38.48
C PHE A 70 -20.43 -2.60 38.25
N ALA A 71 -19.96 -1.99 37.16
CA ALA A 71 -18.59 -2.19 36.67
C ALA A 71 -17.64 -0.98 36.79
N ARG A 72 -17.84 -0.05 37.73
CA ARG A 72 -16.92 1.11 37.91
C ARG A 72 -15.44 0.74 38.15
N ARG A 73 -15.16 -0.50 38.57
CA ARG A 73 -13.79 -0.97 38.85
C ARG A 73 -13.11 -1.67 37.67
N PHE A 74 -13.86 -2.06 36.64
CA PHE A 74 -13.36 -2.85 35.50
C PHE A 74 -13.89 -2.36 34.14
N ALA A 75 -14.39 -1.12 34.05
CA ALA A 75 -15.02 -0.56 32.85
C ALA A 75 -14.13 -0.63 31.58
N ASP A 76 -12.81 -0.69 31.75
CA ASP A 76 -11.86 -0.71 30.63
C ASP A 76 -11.66 -2.11 30.03
N VAL A 77 -11.94 -3.19 30.78
CA VAL A 77 -11.68 -4.58 30.33
C VAL A 77 -12.52 -4.97 29.12
N PRO A 78 -13.85 -4.72 29.07
CA PRO A 78 -14.66 -5.02 27.90
C PRO A 78 -14.22 -4.24 26.65
N LEU A 79 -13.76 -3.00 26.82
CA LEU A 79 -13.30 -2.16 25.72
C LEU A 79 -12.01 -2.69 25.12
N VAL A 80 -11.03 -3.06 25.95
CA VAL A 80 -9.78 -3.68 25.50
C VAL A 80 -10.06 -4.99 24.78
N LEU A 81 -10.96 -5.83 25.31
CA LEU A 81 -11.38 -7.07 24.65
C LEU A 81 -12.04 -6.81 23.30
N LEU A 82 -12.87 -5.78 23.17
CA LEU A 82 -13.49 -5.40 21.89
C LEU A 82 -12.44 -5.02 20.85
N PHE A 83 -11.40 -4.26 21.21
CA PHE A 83 -10.30 -3.94 20.29
C PHE A 83 -9.46 -5.16 19.93
N ILE A 84 -9.20 -6.07 20.88
CA ILE A 84 -8.50 -7.33 20.60
C ILE A 84 -9.31 -8.18 19.63
N ILE A 85 -10.61 -8.34 19.85
CA ILE A 85 -11.50 -9.11 18.97
C ILE A 85 -11.60 -8.44 17.59
N ALA A 86 -11.78 -7.12 17.54
CA ALA A 86 -11.82 -6.39 16.27
C ALA A 86 -10.50 -6.53 15.49
N GLY A 87 -9.36 -6.44 16.18
CA GLY A 87 -8.04 -6.69 15.61
C GLY A 87 -7.87 -8.12 15.11
N ALA A 88 -8.29 -9.12 15.90
CA ALA A 88 -8.23 -10.53 15.53
C ALA A 88 -9.14 -10.85 14.33
N VAL A 89 -10.36 -10.31 14.28
CA VAL A 89 -11.28 -10.47 13.14
C VAL A 89 -10.72 -9.77 11.91
N SER A 90 -10.16 -8.57 12.05
CA SER A 90 -9.51 -7.86 10.93
C SER A 90 -8.29 -8.62 10.40
N TRP A 91 -7.50 -9.21 11.30
CA TRP A 91 -6.38 -10.06 10.92
C TRP A 91 -6.87 -11.34 10.23
N TRP A 92 -7.83 -12.05 10.82
CA TRP A 92 -8.43 -13.27 10.27
C TRP A 92 -8.99 -13.04 8.87
N THR A 93 -9.81 -12.00 8.69
CA THR A 93 -10.40 -11.67 7.38
C THR A 93 -9.36 -11.36 6.30
N ARG A 94 -8.16 -10.90 6.68
CA ARG A 94 -7.04 -10.72 5.74
C ARG A 94 -6.27 -11.99 5.42
N HIS A 95 -6.31 -13.01 6.29
CA HIS A 95 -5.46 -14.21 6.19
C HIS A 95 -6.22 -15.52 5.89
N VAL A 96 -7.55 -15.53 5.95
CA VAL A 96 -8.37 -16.75 5.74
C VAL A 96 -8.71 -17.01 4.26
N GLY A 97 -8.20 -16.19 3.35
CA GLY A 97 -8.23 -16.52 1.93
C GLY A 97 -7.27 -17.67 1.59
N PRO A 98 -7.53 -18.43 0.52
CA PRO A 98 -6.50 -19.30 -0.05
C PRO A 98 -5.24 -18.47 -0.34
N PRO A 99 -4.03 -19.03 -0.14
CA PRO A 99 -2.79 -18.29 -0.29
C PRO A 99 -2.71 -17.64 -1.68
N GLY A 100 -2.30 -16.37 -1.72
CA GLY A 100 -2.22 -15.58 -2.94
C GLY A 100 -3.45 -14.74 -3.26
N ASP A 101 -3.35 -13.88 -4.27
CA ASP A 101 -4.48 -13.17 -4.86
C ASP A 101 -5.15 -14.01 -5.96
N ALA A 102 -6.28 -13.51 -6.51
CA ALA A 102 -7.01 -14.24 -7.55
C ALA A 102 -6.18 -14.41 -8.83
N VAL A 103 -5.34 -13.43 -9.13
CA VAL A 103 -4.42 -13.44 -10.27
C VAL A 103 -3.37 -14.54 -10.12
N GLN A 104 -2.68 -14.63 -8.98
CA GLN A 104 -1.68 -15.66 -8.72
C GLN A 104 -2.28 -17.06 -8.84
N ARG A 105 -3.49 -17.25 -8.29
CA ARG A 105 -4.19 -18.54 -8.39
C ARG A 105 -4.60 -18.88 -9.82
N LEU A 106 -4.92 -17.89 -10.65
CA LEU A 106 -5.19 -18.10 -12.07
C LEU A 106 -3.89 -18.52 -12.79
N VAL A 107 -2.79 -17.79 -12.58
CA VAL A 107 -1.50 -18.07 -13.22
C VAL A 107 -0.99 -19.47 -12.87
N ILE A 108 -1.10 -19.91 -11.61
CA ILE A 108 -0.66 -21.24 -11.17
C ILE A 108 -1.44 -22.38 -11.86
N LYS A 109 -2.69 -22.13 -12.28
CA LYS A 109 -3.53 -23.16 -12.93
C LYS A 109 -3.24 -23.33 -14.42
N GLN A 110 -2.56 -22.36 -15.03
CA GLN A 110 -2.28 -22.37 -16.46
C GLN A 110 -0.89 -22.97 -16.75
N PRO A 111 -0.64 -23.44 -17.98
CA PRO A 111 0.70 -23.84 -18.43
C PRO A 111 1.74 -22.72 -18.28
N GLU A 112 3.01 -23.08 -18.06
CA GLU A 112 4.10 -22.11 -17.86
C GLU A 112 4.38 -21.23 -19.10
N ASP A 113 3.98 -21.69 -20.29
CA ASP A 113 4.13 -21.02 -21.58
C ASP A 113 2.89 -20.22 -22.01
N ALA A 114 1.85 -20.18 -21.17
CA ALA A 114 0.63 -19.43 -21.43
C ALA A 114 0.93 -17.92 -21.63
N ARG A 115 0.31 -17.34 -22.67
CA ARG A 115 0.31 -15.90 -22.90
C ARG A 115 -0.95 -15.27 -22.35
N TYR A 116 -0.79 -14.14 -21.68
CA TYR A 116 -1.87 -13.42 -21.04
C TYR A 116 -2.02 -12.05 -21.68
N ILE A 117 -3.26 -11.66 -21.98
CA ILE A 117 -3.63 -10.27 -22.25
C ILE A 117 -4.22 -9.72 -20.95
N ILE A 118 -3.48 -8.83 -20.31
CA ILE A 118 -3.77 -8.34 -18.96
C ILE A 118 -4.22 -6.90 -19.06
N ARG A 119 -5.43 -6.60 -18.58
CA ARG A 119 -5.96 -5.24 -18.54
C ARG A 119 -6.15 -4.79 -17.10
N GLY A 120 -5.66 -3.59 -16.80
CA GLY A 120 -5.68 -3.07 -15.44
C GLY A 120 -5.35 -1.60 -15.34
N LYS A 121 -5.34 -1.11 -14.09
CA LYS A 121 -4.97 0.27 -13.76
C LYS A 121 -3.56 0.36 -13.21
N VAL A 122 -2.80 1.32 -13.69
CA VAL A 122 -1.44 1.62 -13.23
C VAL A 122 -1.49 2.16 -11.80
N GLU A 123 -0.80 1.49 -10.89
CA GLU A 123 -0.53 1.90 -9.53
C GLU A 123 0.98 2.14 -9.36
N ARG A 124 1.35 3.18 -8.61
CA ARG A 124 2.74 3.51 -8.25
C ARG A 124 3.77 3.35 -9.39
N PRO A 125 3.62 4.05 -10.53
CA PRO A 125 4.64 4.02 -11.56
C PRO A 125 5.93 4.68 -11.07
N ASP A 126 7.07 4.10 -11.45
CA ASP A 126 8.36 4.75 -11.36
C ASP A 126 8.41 5.99 -12.28
N VAL A 127 9.30 6.91 -11.95
CA VAL A 127 9.63 8.03 -12.84
C VAL A 127 10.47 7.48 -13.98
N LEU A 128 10.11 7.84 -15.22
CA LEU A 128 10.87 7.46 -16.41
C LEU A 128 11.65 8.66 -16.94
N LEU A 129 12.98 8.64 -16.88
CA LEU A 129 13.82 9.67 -17.46
C LEU A 129 14.21 9.35 -18.91
N TYR A 130 14.62 10.37 -19.65
CA TYR A 130 15.17 10.18 -20.98
C TYR A 130 16.43 9.30 -20.94
N GLY A 131 16.41 8.20 -21.69
CA GLY A 131 17.49 7.21 -21.73
C GLY A 131 17.39 6.09 -20.70
N ASP A 132 16.36 6.08 -19.84
CA ASP A 132 16.11 4.96 -18.95
C ASP A 132 15.71 3.71 -19.73
N GLU A 133 16.46 2.64 -19.54
CA GLU A 133 16.20 1.35 -20.19
C GLU A 133 15.13 0.53 -19.46
N TYR A 134 14.72 0.94 -18.26
CA TYR A 134 13.84 0.16 -17.40
C TYR A 134 12.86 1.06 -16.64
N MET A 135 11.62 0.61 -16.54
CA MET A 135 10.59 1.17 -15.66
C MET A 135 9.87 0.05 -14.93
N GLN A 136 9.50 0.28 -13.67
CA GLN A 136 8.63 -0.62 -12.93
C GLN A 136 7.34 0.09 -12.54
N PHE A 137 6.24 -0.66 -12.48
CA PHE A 137 4.99 -0.18 -11.94
C PHE A 137 4.17 -1.33 -11.40
N GLN A 138 3.20 -1.01 -10.54
CA GLN A 138 2.22 -1.97 -10.05
C GLN A 138 0.99 -1.88 -10.97
N LEU A 139 0.40 -3.02 -11.34
CA LEU A 139 -0.83 -3.06 -12.14
C LEU A 139 -1.93 -3.70 -11.30
N ARG A 140 -2.98 -2.94 -11.03
CA ARG A 140 -4.23 -3.45 -10.46
C ARG A 140 -5.04 -4.07 -11.57
N VAL A 141 -4.98 -5.39 -11.68
CA VAL A 141 -5.63 -6.15 -12.74
C VAL A 141 -7.14 -6.18 -12.51
N ARG A 142 -7.90 -6.09 -13.61
CA ARG A 142 -9.35 -6.25 -13.62
C ARG A 142 -9.78 -7.40 -14.52
N GLU A 143 -9.08 -7.55 -15.64
CA GLU A 143 -9.41 -8.54 -16.66
C GLU A 143 -8.12 -9.23 -17.11
N ILE A 144 -8.18 -10.55 -17.25
CA ILE A 144 -7.13 -11.36 -17.85
C ILE A 144 -7.78 -12.22 -18.92
N GLU A 145 -7.28 -12.16 -20.13
CA GLU A 145 -7.60 -13.12 -21.18
C GLU A 145 -6.43 -14.10 -21.35
N VAL A 146 -6.73 -15.39 -21.34
CA VAL A 146 -5.78 -16.48 -21.60
C VAL A 146 -6.49 -17.57 -22.40
N ASP A 147 -5.87 -18.03 -23.49
CA ASP A 147 -6.41 -19.02 -24.41
C ASP A 147 -7.85 -18.71 -24.90
N GLY A 148 -8.12 -17.42 -25.17
CA GLY A 148 -9.43 -16.91 -25.60
C GLY A 148 -10.52 -16.88 -24.52
N SER A 149 -10.19 -17.26 -23.29
CA SER A 149 -11.08 -17.19 -22.13
C SER A 149 -10.83 -15.92 -21.34
N LEU A 150 -11.88 -15.11 -21.15
CA LEU A 150 -11.83 -13.87 -20.37
C LEU A 150 -12.19 -14.13 -18.90
N TYR A 151 -11.30 -13.73 -18.00
CA TYR A 151 -11.46 -13.84 -16.56
C TYR A 151 -11.53 -12.45 -15.92
N GLN A 152 -12.61 -12.21 -15.16
CA GLN A 152 -12.74 -11.03 -14.31
C GLN A 152 -12.08 -11.32 -12.97
N VAL A 153 -10.93 -10.72 -12.70
CA VAL A 153 -10.11 -10.99 -11.52
C VAL A 153 -9.60 -9.69 -10.91
N ASP A 154 -9.60 -9.62 -9.58
CA ASP A 154 -8.97 -8.54 -8.83
C ASP A 154 -7.68 -9.04 -8.19
N GLY A 155 -6.59 -8.33 -8.46
CA GLY A 155 -5.26 -8.68 -7.98
C GLY A 155 -4.18 -7.71 -8.42
N GLY A 156 -3.00 -7.86 -7.84
CA GLY A 156 -1.85 -6.99 -8.07
C GLY A 156 -0.75 -7.72 -8.83
N VAL A 157 -0.26 -7.10 -9.90
CA VAL A 157 0.87 -7.59 -10.69
C VAL A 157 2.00 -6.57 -10.67
N LEU A 158 3.22 -7.01 -10.35
CA LEU A 158 4.40 -6.17 -10.54
C LEU A 158 4.86 -6.26 -11.99
N VAL A 159 4.80 -5.14 -12.73
CA VAL A 159 5.24 -5.09 -14.12
C VAL A 159 6.65 -4.50 -14.17
N ARG A 160 7.56 -5.22 -14.81
CA ARG A 160 8.92 -4.74 -15.16
C ARG A 160 8.99 -4.56 -16.65
N TRP A 161 9.12 -3.31 -17.09
CA TRP A 161 9.15 -2.92 -18.49
C TRP A 161 10.55 -2.48 -18.90
N SER A 162 11.15 -3.23 -19.82
CA SER A 162 12.43 -2.89 -20.44
C SER A 162 12.20 -2.16 -21.76
N GLU A 163 13.01 -1.17 -22.09
CA GLU A 163 12.85 -0.28 -23.25
C GLU A 163 11.47 0.41 -23.28
N PRO A 164 11.07 1.09 -22.20
CA PRO A 164 9.84 1.85 -22.18
C PRO A 164 9.91 3.02 -23.18
N ASN A 165 8.81 3.26 -23.91
CA ASN A 165 8.72 4.41 -24.83
C ASN A 165 8.06 5.64 -24.21
N ARG A 166 7.46 5.49 -23.03
CA ARG A 166 6.66 6.54 -22.41
C ARG A 166 6.51 6.32 -20.90
N ALA A 167 6.47 7.42 -20.16
CA ALA A 167 6.14 7.43 -18.74
C ALA A 167 4.66 7.10 -18.52
N LEU A 168 4.36 6.32 -17.49
CA LEU A 168 2.98 6.00 -17.07
C LEU A 168 2.54 6.90 -15.92
N VAL A 169 1.25 7.19 -15.87
CA VAL A 169 0.64 7.97 -14.79
C VAL A 169 -0.25 7.09 -13.92
N HIS A 170 -0.22 7.30 -12.61
CA HIS A 170 -1.11 6.61 -11.68
C HIS A 170 -2.58 6.74 -12.09
N GLY A 171 -3.27 5.62 -12.19
CA GLY A 171 -4.69 5.52 -12.55
C GLY A 171 -4.97 5.40 -14.04
N GLU A 172 -3.96 5.48 -14.92
CA GLU A 172 -4.10 5.12 -16.33
C GLU A 172 -4.51 3.65 -16.48
N GLU A 173 -5.31 3.37 -17.48
CA GLU A 173 -5.70 2.01 -17.83
C GLU A 173 -4.87 1.52 -19.01
N VAL A 174 -4.26 0.35 -18.85
CA VAL A 174 -3.35 -0.23 -19.83
C VAL A 174 -3.68 -1.70 -20.08
N THR A 175 -3.37 -2.15 -21.29
CA THR A 175 -3.39 -3.56 -21.70
C THR A 175 -1.95 -4.01 -21.99
N ILE A 176 -1.60 -5.21 -21.53
CA ILE A 176 -0.26 -5.78 -21.67
C ILE A 176 -0.38 -7.22 -22.15
N GLU A 177 0.32 -7.59 -23.22
CA GLU A 177 0.46 -8.99 -23.64
C GLU A 177 1.80 -9.55 -23.17
N ALA A 178 1.78 -10.54 -22.27
CA ALA A 178 3.01 -11.13 -21.73
C ALA A 178 2.79 -12.50 -21.06
N GLY A 179 3.89 -13.22 -20.82
CA GLY A 179 3.92 -14.32 -19.87
C GLY A 179 3.91 -13.81 -18.42
N MET A 180 3.16 -14.47 -17.55
CA MET A 180 3.10 -14.15 -16.12
C MET A 180 3.93 -15.12 -15.30
N LEU A 181 4.59 -14.61 -14.26
CA LEU A 181 5.25 -15.41 -13.24
C LEU A 181 4.41 -15.43 -11.97
N PRO A 182 4.16 -16.61 -11.36
CA PRO A 182 3.41 -16.72 -10.11
C PRO A 182 4.19 -16.23 -8.88
N THR A 183 5.40 -15.72 -9.10
CA THR A 183 6.29 -15.16 -8.07
C THR A 183 6.84 -13.80 -8.53
N ILE A 184 7.17 -12.94 -7.58
CA ILE A 184 7.65 -11.57 -7.86
C ILE A 184 9.15 -11.57 -8.14
N GLN A 185 9.89 -12.37 -7.39
CA GLN A 185 11.33 -12.62 -7.52
C GLN A 185 11.64 -14.05 -7.07
N ARG A 186 12.86 -14.53 -7.36
CA ARG A 186 13.37 -15.74 -6.69
C ARG A 186 13.64 -15.36 -5.23
N ILE A 187 12.95 -16.04 -4.31
CA ILE A 187 13.13 -15.86 -2.87
C ILE A 187 14.55 -16.34 -2.52
N ASN A 188 15.41 -15.42 -2.08
CA ASN A 188 16.57 -15.79 -1.28
C ASN A 188 16.06 -16.04 0.14
N GLN A 189 16.03 -17.30 0.57
CA GLN A 189 15.62 -17.66 1.92
C GLN A 189 16.51 -16.91 2.94
N GLY A 190 15.90 -16.18 3.88
CA GLY A 190 16.60 -15.40 4.91
C GLY A 190 16.68 -13.89 4.68
N VAL A 191 16.25 -13.38 3.52
CA VAL A 191 16.15 -11.92 3.28
C VAL A 191 14.67 -11.51 3.27
N HIS A 192 14.15 -11.21 4.46
CA HIS A 192 12.87 -10.50 4.61
C HIS A 192 13.02 -9.08 4.06
N GLY A 193 12.21 -8.71 3.07
CA GLY A 193 12.23 -7.32 2.63
C GLY A 193 11.27 -7.05 1.49
N ILE A 194 11.71 -7.32 0.26
CA ILE A 194 11.03 -6.77 -0.92
C ILE A 194 9.79 -7.58 -1.30
N GLU A 195 9.87 -8.91 -1.28
CA GLU A 195 8.72 -9.74 -1.65
C GLU A 195 7.59 -9.64 -0.62
N GLU A 196 7.94 -9.71 0.67
CA GLU A 196 6.97 -9.54 1.76
C GLU A 196 6.29 -8.16 1.68
N TYR A 197 7.04 -7.10 1.39
CA TYR A 197 6.50 -5.76 1.16
C TYR A 197 5.44 -5.73 0.04
N TYR A 198 5.69 -6.35 -1.11
CA TYR A 198 4.71 -6.41 -2.20
C TYR A 198 3.51 -7.30 -1.86
N ARG A 199 3.74 -8.43 -1.19
CA ARG A 199 2.64 -9.32 -0.76
C ARG A 199 1.72 -8.63 0.24
N LEU A 200 2.27 -7.84 1.16
CA LEU A 200 1.49 -6.98 2.07
C LEU A 200 0.68 -5.90 1.32
N GLN A 201 1.04 -5.59 0.07
CA GLN A 201 0.31 -4.67 -0.82
C GLN A 201 -0.68 -5.40 -1.74
N GLY A 202 -0.84 -6.71 -1.58
CA GLY A 202 -1.71 -7.53 -2.43
C GLY A 202 -1.14 -7.73 -3.84
N ILE A 203 0.18 -7.69 -4.01
CA ILE A 203 0.87 -8.04 -5.25
C ILE A 203 1.54 -9.38 -5.05
N HIS A 204 1.15 -10.37 -5.84
CA HIS A 204 1.62 -11.75 -5.66
C HIS A 204 2.27 -12.34 -6.92
N SER A 205 2.07 -11.69 -8.07
CA SER A 205 2.56 -12.13 -9.37
C SER A 205 3.42 -11.04 -10.01
N SER A 206 4.27 -11.41 -10.98
CA SER A 206 5.01 -10.43 -11.76
C SER A 206 5.00 -10.73 -13.24
N VAL A 207 5.22 -9.67 -14.03
CA VAL A 207 5.31 -9.71 -15.48
C VAL A 207 6.58 -9.01 -15.89
N ARG A 208 7.25 -9.55 -16.91
CA ARG A 208 8.39 -8.92 -17.56
C ARG A 208 8.04 -8.69 -19.02
N ILE A 209 8.12 -7.43 -19.44
CA ILE A 209 7.86 -7.01 -20.82
C ILE A 209 9.04 -6.24 -21.36
N ARG A 210 9.19 -6.26 -22.69
CA ARG A 210 10.27 -5.57 -23.39
C ARG A 210 9.76 -4.93 -24.66
N GLY A 211 10.13 -3.67 -24.86
CA GLY A 211 9.92 -2.94 -26.10
C GLY A 211 8.78 -1.92 -26.03
N PRO A 212 8.73 -1.00 -26.99
CA PRO A 212 7.90 0.20 -26.95
C PRO A 212 6.40 -0.07 -27.19
N GLY A 213 6.03 -1.21 -27.79
CA GLY A 213 4.64 -1.50 -28.18
C GLY A 213 3.90 -2.47 -27.25
N VAL A 214 4.52 -2.93 -26.16
CA VAL A 214 3.94 -4.00 -25.33
C VAL A 214 2.91 -3.49 -24.32
N VAL A 215 2.93 -2.19 -24.03
CA VAL A 215 1.93 -1.53 -23.17
C VAL A 215 1.02 -0.66 -24.03
N GLU A 216 -0.20 -1.12 -24.21
CA GLU A 216 -1.23 -0.37 -24.92
C GLU A 216 -2.04 0.48 -23.94
N HIS A 217 -2.18 1.76 -24.24
CA HIS A 217 -2.98 2.68 -23.41
C HIS A 217 -4.45 2.58 -23.80
N VAL A 218 -5.30 2.27 -22.83
CA VAL A 218 -6.75 2.19 -23.03
C VAL A 218 -7.43 3.50 -22.64
N SER A 219 -7.11 4.04 -21.46
CA SER A 219 -7.70 5.28 -20.98
C SER A 219 -6.75 6.08 -20.08
N GLN A 220 -6.90 7.40 -20.09
CA GLN A 220 -6.10 8.29 -19.24
C GLN A 220 -6.60 8.27 -17.79
N SER A 221 -5.68 8.55 -16.85
CA SER A 221 -6.05 8.77 -15.45
C SER A 221 -7.06 9.93 -15.35
N PRO A 222 -8.14 9.79 -14.55
CA PRO A 222 -9.12 10.84 -14.36
C PRO A 222 -8.47 12.15 -13.90
N PHE A 223 -8.86 13.28 -14.47
CA PHE A 223 -8.25 14.58 -14.18
C PHE A 223 -8.43 15.02 -12.72
N TRP A 224 -9.38 14.46 -11.96
CA TRP A 224 -9.57 14.75 -10.53
C TRP A 224 -8.74 13.84 -9.61
N SER A 225 -7.99 12.88 -10.15
CA SER A 225 -7.19 11.96 -9.33
C SER A 225 -6.00 12.68 -8.73
N VAL A 226 -6.04 12.94 -7.41
CA VAL A 226 -4.91 13.55 -6.66
C VAL A 226 -3.63 12.74 -6.84
N ARG A 227 -3.73 11.40 -6.82
CA ARG A 227 -2.58 10.53 -7.07
C ARG A 227 -2.08 10.60 -8.52
N GLY A 228 -2.98 10.78 -9.48
CA GLY A 228 -2.64 11.02 -10.87
C GLY A 228 -1.86 12.33 -11.04
N TRP A 229 -2.34 13.43 -10.45
CA TRP A 229 -1.62 14.71 -10.42
C TRP A 229 -0.25 14.61 -9.76
N ALA A 230 -0.16 13.98 -8.59
CA ALA A 230 1.11 13.78 -7.91
C ALA A 230 2.12 12.98 -8.76
N SER A 231 1.63 12.00 -9.52
CA SER A 231 2.45 11.23 -10.46
C SER A 231 2.95 12.10 -11.63
N ARG A 232 2.09 12.94 -12.22
CA ARG A 232 2.47 13.89 -13.29
C ARG A 232 3.49 14.90 -12.81
N ILE A 233 3.22 15.57 -11.69
CA ILE A 233 4.15 16.57 -11.11
C ILE A 233 5.52 15.94 -10.81
N ARG A 234 5.56 14.69 -10.31
CA ARG A 234 6.82 14.00 -10.06
C ARG A 234 7.60 13.75 -11.36
N GLN A 235 6.90 13.35 -12.41
CA GLN A 235 7.49 13.13 -13.73
C GLN A 235 8.02 14.45 -14.32
N ASP A 236 7.20 15.50 -14.33
CA ASP A 236 7.56 16.83 -14.85
C ASP A 236 8.75 17.44 -14.08
N LEU A 237 8.75 17.31 -12.75
CA LEU A 237 9.85 17.79 -11.90
C LEU A 237 11.15 17.04 -12.18
N ALA A 238 11.06 15.72 -12.40
CA ALA A 238 12.23 14.91 -12.67
C ALA A 238 12.83 15.24 -14.05
N GLU A 239 11.99 15.44 -15.06
CA GLU A 239 12.40 15.91 -16.38
C GLU A 239 13.06 17.29 -16.30
N TRP A 240 12.42 18.24 -15.62
CA TRP A 240 12.98 19.58 -15.41
C TRP A 240 14.34 19.55 -14.67
N LEU A 241 14.51 18.68 -13.67
CA LEU A 241 15.78 18.52 -12.94
C LEU A 241 16.91 17.98 -13.84
N VAL A 242 16.57 17.13 -14.81
CA VAL A 242 17.52 16.63 -15.81
C VAL A 242 17.86 17.74 -16.82
N GLU A 243 16.86 18.42 -17.36
CA GLU A 243 17.04 19.50 -18.35
C GLU A 243 17.83 20.70 -17.80
N SER A 244 17.56 21.09 -16.55
CA SER A 244 18.24 22.23 -15.90
C SER A 244 19.72 21.96 -15.58
N GLY A 245 20.21 20.74 -15.79
CA GLY A 245 21.57 20.34 -15.41
C GLY A 245 21.78 20.30 -13.88
N THR A 246 20.72 20.47 -13.09
CA THR A 246 20.80 20.43 -11.62
C THR A 246 21.13 19.02 -11.13
N ALA A 247 20.65 17.98 -11.83
CA ALA A 247 21.08 16.61 -11.61
C ALA A 247 22.60 16.43 -11.80
N HIS A 248 23.18 17.12 -12.78
CA HIS A 248 24.64 17.17 -12.99
C HIS A 248 25.34 17.89 -11.83
N ILE A 249 24.79 18.99 -11.30
CA ILE A 249 25.40 19.74 -10.18
C ILE A 249 25.36 18.92 -8.88
N LEU A 250 24.24 18.23 -8.59
CA LEU A 250 24.13 17.36 -7.43
C LEU A 250 25.08 16.15 -7.54
N ALA A 251 25.21 15.54 -8.72
CA ALA A 251 26.16 14.46 -8.96
C ALA A 251 27.64 14.92 -8.93
N VAL A 252 27.94 16.16 -9.35
CA VAL A 252 29.29 16.75 -9.35
C VAL A 252 29.72 17.21 -7.96
N SER A 253 28.78 17.55 -7.07
CA SER A 253 29.07 18.03 -5.71
C SER A 253 29.70 16.99 -4.76
N GLY A 254 29.94 15.75 -5.22
CA GLY A 254 30.55 14.70 -4.41
C GLY A 254 29.65 14.18 -3.28
N VAL A 255 28.42 14.70 -3.15
CA VAL A 255 27.38 14.08 -2.33
C VAL A 255 26.98 12.80 -3.06
N GLN A 256 27.52 11.69 -2.56
CA GLN A 256 27.15 10.34 -2.98
C GLN A 256 25.67 10.10 -2.61
N GLN A 257 24.75 10.68 -3.38
CA GLN A 257 23.34 10.36 -3.26
C GLN A 257 23.16 8.99 -3.88
N VAL A 258 23.22 7.96 -3.04
CA VAL A 258 22.54 6.70 -3.33
C VAL A 258 21.07 7.07 -3.41
N TYR A 259 20.58 7.32 -4.63
CA TYR A 259 19.16 7.29 -4.89
C TYR A 259 18.75 5.84 -4.67
N ARG A 260 18.40 5.54 -3.42
CA ARG A 260 17.59 4.38 -3.09
C ARG A 260 16.25 4.70 -3.70
N THR A 261 16.01 4.22 -4.91
CA THR A 261 14.62 4.09 -5.32
C THR A 261 13.99 3.15 -4.31
N ASP A 262 12.76 3.41 -3.90
CA ASP A 262 12.02 2.57 -2.93
C ASP A 262 11.85 1.11 -3.41
N TYR A 263 12.40 0.78 -4.60
CA TYR A 263 12.28 -0.47 -5.33
C TYR A 263 13.62 -1.19 -5.59
N GLY A 264 14.70 -0.81 -4.90
CA GLY A 264 15.93 -1.62 -4.86
C GLY A 264 16.84 -1.48 -6.08
N GLY A 265 16.60 -0.50 -6.95
CA GLY A 265 17.61 0.01 -7.88
C GLY A 265 18.50 1.00 -7.14
N SER A 266 19.81 0.81 -7.19
CA SER A 266 20.74 1.90 -6.87
C SER A 266 21.32 2.41 -8.18
N ILE A 267 21.09 3.69 -8.47
CA ILE A 267 21.81 4.39 -9.52
C ILE A 267 23.16 4.77 -8.91
N ARG A 268 24.24 4.15 -9.38
CA ARG A 268 25.59 4.55 -8.98
C ARG A 268 26.15 5.45 -10.05
N VAL A 269 26.23 6.73 -9.72
CA VAL A 269 26.98 7.71 -10.53
C VAL A 269 28.43 7.68 -10.05
N SER A 270 29.34 7.25 -10.90
CA SER A 270 30.78 7.29 -10.64
C SER A 270 31.50 8.11 -11.71
N ARG A 271 32.65 8.67 -11.37
CA ARG A 271 33.52 9.37 -12.31
C ARG A 271 34.70 8.47 -12.64
N GLU A 272 34.84 8.10 -13.91
CA GLU A 272 35.96 7.31 -14.44
C GLU A 272 36.56 8.12 -15.59
N ASP A 273 37.85 8.44 -15.51
CA ASP A 273 38.59 9.25 -16.51
C ASP A 273 37.98 10.62 -16.84
N GLY A 274 37.47 11.33 -15.81
CA GLY A 274 36.91 12.67 -15.96
C GLY A 274 35.51 12.70 -16.57
N LYS A 275 34.99 11.57 -17.06
CA LYS A 275 33.63 11.40 -17.58
C LYS A 275 32.69 10.85 -16.51
N LEU A 276 31.44 11.31 -16.52
CA LEU A 276 30.40 10.77 -15.66
C LEU A 276 29.91 9.44 -16.24
N LYS A 277 29.93 8.39 -15.42
CA LYS A 277 29.42 7.07 -15.74
C LYS A 277 28.24 6.80 -14.83
N ILE A 278 27.05 6.73 -15.43
CA ILE A 278 25.84 6.30 -14.74
C ILE A 278 25.76 4.80 -14.92
N SER A 279 26.12 4.04 -13.88
CA SER A 279 25.97 2.59 -13.89
C SER A 279 24.71 2.22 -13.10
N GLY A 280 23.71 1.69 -13.79
CA GLY A 280 22.60 0.97 -13.15
C GLY A 280 23.17 -0.30 -12.50
N ALA A 281 22.87 -0.53 -11.23
CA ALA A 281 23.37 -1.70 -10.52
C ALA A 281 22.73 -3.00 -11.01
N ARG A 282 23.25 -3.59 -12.10
CA ARG A 282 23.42 -5.04 -12.26
C ARG A 282 24.32 -5.42 -13.45
N GLU A 283 25.61 -5.07 -13.40
CA GLU A 283 26.60 -5.82 -14.18
C GLU A 283 27.00 -7.06 -13.37
N VAL A 284 26.27 -8.18 -13.52
CA VAL A 284 26.78 -9.49 -13.07
C VAL A 284 27.86 -9.90 -14.06
N LYS A 285 29.06 -9.34 -13.91
CA LYS A 285 30.26 -9.87 -14.56
C LYS A 285 30.54 -11.25 -13.98
N ASN A 286 30.48 -12.26 -14.85
CA ASN A 286 31.01 -13.61 -14.67
C ASN A 286 30.41 -14.43 -13.53
N ILE A 287 29.22 -15.00 -13.76
CA ILE A 287 28.92 -16.34 -13.22
C ILE A 287 29.17 -17.30 -14.38
N ALA A 288 30.28 -18.04 -14.31
CA ALA A 288 30.48 -19.19 -15.16
C ALA A 288 29.37 -20.20 -14.84
N ILE A 289 28.51 -20.46 -15.82
CA ILE A 289 27.58 -21.58 -15.77
C ILE A 289 28.43 -22.83 -16.04
N ARG A 290 28.54 -23.70 -15.03
CA ARG A 290 28.80 -25.13 -15.25
C ARG A 290 27.47 -25.85 -15.22
#